data_AF-A0A1W9P5T0-F1
#
_entry.id   AF-A0A1W9P5T0-F1
#
_cell.length_a   1.000
_cell.length_b   1.000
_cell.length_c   1.000
_cell.angle_alpha   90.00
_cell.angle_beta   90.00
_cell.angle_gamma   90.00
#
_symmetry.space_group_name_H-M   'P 1'
#
loop_
_entity.id
_entity.type
_entity.pdbx_description
1 polymer ?
#
loop_
_entity_poly.entity_id
_entity_poly.type
_entity_poly.pdbx_seq_one_letter_code
_entity_poly.pdbx_strand_id
1 'polypeptide(L)' 'MGKFRVDFAIEDKVIVELKAIEGKLAKIFESQVISYLKASKLNVGLLVNFGNRRCEIRRLMHSI' A
#
# COMPACT_ATOMS: atom_id res chain seq x y z
N MET A 1 14.94 12.86 8.04
CA MET A 1 14.68 12.36 6.67
C MET A 1 14.53 10.85 6.74
N GLY A 2 13.31 10.34 6.63
CA GLY A 2 13.06 8.89 6.70
C GLY A 2 13.36 8.22 5.36
N LYS A 3 14.10 7.12 5.37
CA LYS A 3 14.19 6.21 4.22
C LYS A 3 12.97 5.30 4.27
N PHE A 4 12.14 5.31 3.24
CA PHE A 4 11.06 4.34 3.10
C PHE A 4 11.37 3.41 1.92
N ARG A 5 10.97 2.15 2.06
CA ARG A 5 11.09 1.12 1.04
C ARG A 5 9.71 0.52 0.88
N VAL A 6 9.21 0.54 -0.34
CA VAL A 6 7.98 -0.16 -0.74
C VAL A 6 8.34 -1.54 -1.25
N ASP A 7 7.40 -2.48 -1.20
CA ASP A 7 7.61 -3.81 -1.78
C ASP A 7 7.77 -3.71 -3.31
N PHE A 8 6.86 -2.97 -3.97
CA PHE A 8 6.98 -2.66 -5.39
C PHE A 8 6.56 -1.23 -5.71
N ALA A 9 7.33 -0.61 -6.62
CA ALA A 9 6.92 0.58 -7.37
C ALA A 9 6.91 0.21 -8.85
N ILE A 10 5.76 0.31 -9.51
CA ILE A 10 5.57 -0.11 -10.89
C ILE A 10 5.53 1.13 -11.78
N GLU A 11 6.48 1.21 -12.72
CA GLU A 11 6.60 2.27 -13.72
C GLU A 11 6.44 3.70 -13.18
N ASP A 12 6.85 3.97 -11.93
CA ASP A 12 6.64 5.25 -11.26
C ASP A 12 5.17 5.75 -11.33
N LYS A 13 4.21 4.82 -11.28
CA LYS A 13 2.76 5.11 -11.35
C LYS A 13 1.97 4.51 -10.21
N VAL A 14 2.35 3.31 -9.77
CA VAL A 14 1.60 2.54 -8.79
C VAL A 14 2.53 1.99 -7.71
N ILE A 15 2.16 2.18 -6.44
CA ILE A 15 2.79 1.50 -5.31
C ILE A 15 2.00 0.23 -5.00
N VAL A 16 2.68 -0.89 -4.80
CA VAL A 16 2.07 -2.13 -4.30
C VAL A 16 2.74 -2.52 -2.99
N GLU A 17 1.92 -2.71 -1.97
CA GLU A 17 2.34 -3.14 -0.62
C GLU A 17 1.68 -4.48 -0.30
N LEU A 18 2.49 -5.44 0.14
CA LEU A 18 2.08 -6.80 0.46
C LEU A 18 1.94 -7.01 1.96
N LYS A 19 0.92 -7.80 2.35
CA LYS A 19 0.72 -8.31 3.71
C LYS A 19 0.31 -9.78 3.68
N ALA A 20 0.69 -10.49 4.72
CA ALA A 20 0.37 -11.90 4.95
C ALA A 20 -0.20 -12.06 6.36
N ILE A 21 -1.30 -11.36 6.65
CA ILE A 21 -1.86 -11.29 8.00
C ILE A 21 -3.26 -11.92 8.01
N GLU A 22 -3.50 -12.79 8.97
CA GLU A 22 -4.82 -13.37 9.24
C GLU A 22 -5.74 -12.36 9.92
N GLY A 23 -7.04 -12.47 9.63
CA GLY A 23 -8.06 -11.60 10.21
C GLY A 23 -8.18 -10.26 9.50
N LYS A 24 -8.65 -9.24 10.23
CA LYS A 24 -8.97 -7.93 9.64
C LYS A 24 -7.72 -7.10 9.42
N LEU A 25 -7.57 -6.59 8.20
CA LEU A 25 -6.50 -5.66 7.86
C LEU A 25 -6.65 -4.34 8.62
N ALA A 26 -5.66 -4.02 9.46
CA ALA A 26 -5.65 -2.82 10.29
C ALA A 26 -5.48 -1.55 9.44
N LYS A 27 -6.17 -0.47 9.84
CA LYS A 27 -6.14 0.83 9.13
C LYS A 27 -4.74 1.43 9.01
N ILE A 28 -3.82 1.09 9.92
CA ILE A 28 -2.44 1.58 9.89
C ILE A 28 -1.71 1.21 8.59
N PHE A 29 -2.04 0.06 7.98
CA PHE A 29 -1.44 -0.36 6.71
C PHE A 29 -1.91 0.53 5.55
N GLU A 30 -3.14 1.05 5.60
CA GLU A 30 -3.59 2.05 4.62
C GLU A 30 -2.86 3.38 4.82
N SER A 31 -2.75 3.84 6.07
CA SER A 31 -2.01 5.07 6.40
C SER A 31 -0.55 5.02 5.96
N GLN A 32 0.08 3.84 6.04
CA GLN A 32 1.43 3.58 5.54
C GLN A 32 1.50 3.80 4.03
N VAL A 33 0.62 3.14 3.25
CA VAL A 33 0.58 3.29 1.79
C VAL A 33 0.29 4.75 1.39
N ILE A 34 -0.64 5.43 2.06
CA ILE A 34 -0.93 6.85 1.81
C ILE A 34 0.30 7.73 2.07
N SER A 35 1.09 7.42 3.11
CA SER A 35 2.33 8.14 3.39
C SER A 35 3.35 7.96 2.28
N TYR A 36 3.43 6.77 1.68
CA TYR A 36 4.29 6.52 0.52
C TYR A 36 3.81 7.22 -0.74
N LEU A 37 2.49 7.25 -1.00
CA LEU A 37 1.91 8.01 -2.10
C LEU A 37 2.26 9.50 -2.01
N LYS A 38 2.11 10.09 -0.81
CA LYS A 38 2.52 11.49 -0.54
C LYS A 38 4.00 11.72 -0.79
N ALA A 39 4.86 10.85 -0.26
CA ALA A 39 6.31 11.02 -0.37
C ALA A 39 6.83 10.82 -1.80
N SER A 40 6.19 9.96 -2.58
CA SER A 40 6.54 9.65 -3.97
C SER A 40 5.83 10.52 -5.01
N LYS A 41 4.86 11.35 -4.60
CA LYS A 41 3.95 12.11 -5.49
C LYS A 41 3.18 11.22 -6.46
N LEU A 42 2.88 9.98 -6.05
CA LEU A 42 2.04 9.05 -6.80
C LEU A 42 0.63 9.04 -6.24
N ASN A 43 -0.33 8.71 -7.10
CA ASN A 43 -1.76 8.82 -6.76
C ASN A 43 -2.42 7.49 -6.44
N VAL A 44 -1.83 6.36 -6.86
CA VAL A 44 -2.45 5.03 -6.79
C VAL A 44 -1.59 4.08 -5.98
N GLY A 45 -2.17 3.53 -4.92
CA GLY A 45 -1.60 2.44 -4.12
C GLY A 45 -2.49 1.21 -4.13
N LEU A 46 -1.90 0.03 -4.16
CA LEU A 46 -2.57 -1.26 -3.96
C LEU A 46 -2.03 -1.90 -2.69
N LEU A 47 -2.90 -2.07 -1.71
CA LEU A 47 -2.61 -2.83 -0.50
C LEU A 47 -3.20 -4.23 -0.66
N VAL A 48 -2.34 -5.24 -0.77
CA VAL A 48 -2.70 -6.62 -1.04
C VAL A 48 -2.43 -7.47 0.19
N ASN A 49 -3.46 -8.11 0.74
CA ASN A 49 -3.31 -9.05 1.85
C ASN A 49 -3.67 -10.47 1.40
N PHE A 50 -2.71 -11.39 1.48
CA PHE A 50 -2.87 -12.80 1.15
C PHE A 50 -2.78 -13.72 2.38
N GLY A 51 -2.79 -13.17 3.60
CA GLY A 51 -2.78 -13.98 4.83
C GLY A 51 -4.11 -14.67 5.16
N ASN A 52 -5.21 -14.21 4.56
CA ASN A 52 -6.52 -14.85 4.71
C ASN A 52 -6.76 -15.93 3.64
N ARG A 53 -7.81 -16.74 3.84
CA ARG A 53 -8.26 -17.75 2.85
C ARG A 53 -8.50 -17.16 1.45
N ARG A 54 -8.85 -15.87 1.36
CA ARG A 54 -9.00 -15.13 0.10
C ARG A 54 -8.08 -13.93 0.13
N CYS A 55 -7.48 -13.63 -1.03
CA CYS A 55 -6.74 -12.42 -1.24
C CYS A 55 -7.67 -11.20 -1.13
N GLU A 56 -7.31 -10.25 -0.29
CA GLU A 56 -7.97 -8.96 -0.16
C GLU A 56 -7.11 -7.90 -0.84
N ILE A 57 -7.71 -7.08 -1.71
CA ILE A 57 -7.03 -5.98 -2.40
C ILE A 57 -7.78 -4.69 -2.09
N ARG A 58 -7.08 -3.70 -1.53
CA ARG A 58 -7.60 -2.34 -1.35
C ARG A 58 -6.86 -1.38 -2.26
N ARG A 59 -7.61 -0.69 -3.13
CA ARG A 59 -7.10 0.44 -3.90
C ARG A 59 -7.18 1.70 -3.04
N LEU A 60 -6.04 2.35 -2.86
CA LEU A 60 -5.91 3.60 -2.14
C LEU A 60 -5.59 4.72 -3.13
N MET A 61 -6.33 5.81 -3.01
CA MET A 61 -6.16 7.00 -3.85
C MET A 61 -5.68 8.15 -2.98
N HIS A 62 -4.63 8.83 -3.43
CA HIS A 62 -4.23 10.12 -2.90
C HIS A 62 -4.31 11.13 -4.04
N SER A 63 -5.18 12.12 -3.90
CA SER A 63 -5.15 13.30 -4.77
C SER A 63 -4.18 14.30 -4.18
N ILE A 64 -3.20 14.72 -4.99
CA ILE A 64 -2.29 15.83 -4.70
C ILE A 64 -3.08 17.14 -4.71
#